data_AF-A0A662XR34-F1
#
_entry.id   AF-A0A662XR34-F1
#
_cell.length_a   1.000
_cell.length_b   1.000
_cell.length_c   1.000
_cell.angle_alpha   90.00
_cell.angle_beta   90.00
_cell.angle_gamma   90.00
#
_symmetry.space_group_name_H-M   'P 1'
#
loop_
_entity.id
_entity.type
_entity.pdbx_description
1 polymer ?
#
loop_
_entity_poly.entity_id
_entity_poly.type
_entity_poly.pdbx_seq_one_letter_code
_entity_poly.pdbx_strand_id
1 'polypeptide(L)'
;MGERSWLEDASRRLRAHFASERSVTLYAALTSHLLDAATGGVIFLAGVSAAQVAQQALHIGSATPFLPRAIGAAAVGCSSAAALHFASIPREIYGELAVQSQKPAGEWHWPQLLGGSTAASPSTASQIRRKVTQRWEDLANAPYPVYMLMGLLCFKLLGGRMNALAPSPFANLGAFHLKKASLPATVDYATTVERGIIQEFGRLYGCHTCGVKQGVRYHADHMPPKLYVLGSCGALLVARRTDERFLRRFTGRKTSFRFYPQCEPCSNQQGSVVKQWKATRRMHLLSLRAYHATGLWLVLLCTGGLYVGGSNFHETSEVTATTSTTDDSGDTAGAFTSSDFALLLSLRERERKLRRERDRANDAAQIVAIDKQLDAISECKAAVKVDIKRQNAK
;
A
#
# COMPACT_ATOMS: atom_id res chain seq x y z
N MET A 1 27.31 -37.80 31.30
CA MET A 1 28.09 -37.14 30.23
C MET A 1 27.37 -37.04 28.88
N GLY A 2 26.20 -37.68 28.66
CA GLY A 2 25.53 -37.68 27.34
C GLY A 2 24.72 -36.42 26.96
N GLU A 3 24.17 -35.66 27.92
CA GLU A 3 23.27 -34.53 27.57
C GLU A 3 23.99 -33.33 26.95
N ARG A 4 25.24 -33.06 27.35
CA ARG A 4 26.02 -31.95 26.77
C ARG A 4 26.43 -32.21 25.32
N SER A 5 26.76 -33.46 24.95
CA SER A 5 27.15 -33.76 23.56
C SER A 5 25.96 -33.67 22.60
N TRP A 6 24.75 -34.05 23.03
CA TRP A 6 23.55 -33.94 22.20
C TRP A 6 23.18 -32.49 21.89
N LEU A 7 23.26 -31.57 22.88
CA LEU A 7 23.00 -30.15 22.67
C LEU A 7 24.01 -29.50 21.72
N GLU A 8 25.29 -29.87 21.82
CA GLU A 8 26.35 -29.38 20.93
C GLU A 8 26.15 -29.88 19.49
N ASP A 9 25.78 -31.15 19.31
CA ASP A 9 25.47 -31.71 17.99
C ASP A 9 24.22 -31.10 17.37
N ALA A 10 23.15 -30.90 18.16
CA ALA A 10 21.94 -30.21 17.72
C ALA A 10 22.23 -28.76 17.30
N SER A 11 23.03 -28.04 18.09
CA SER A 11 23.47 -26.68 17.76
C SER A 11 24.30 -26.63 16.48
N ARG A 12 25.23 -27.58 16.30
CA ARG A 12 26.06 -27.69 15.09
C ARG A 12 25.21 -27.96 13.84
N ARG A 13 24.23 -28.86 13.94
CA ARG A 13 23.27 -29.16 12.86
C ARG A 13 22.42 -27.95 12.51
N LEU A 14 21.90 -27.23 13.51
CA LEU A 14 21.14 -25.99 13.27
C LEU A 14 22.01 -24.92 12.62
N ARG A 15 23.26 -24.71 13.08
CA ARG A 15 24.19 -23.77 12.45
C ARG A 15 24.52 -24.17 11.01
N ALA A 16 24.80 -25.44 10.74
CA ALA A 16 25.02 -25.94 9.38
C ALA A 16 23.78 -25.73 8.49
N HIS A 17 22.59 -25.95 9.03
CA HIS A 17 21.33 -25.71 8.31
C HIS A 17 21.11 -24.22 8.03
N PHE A 18 21.40 -23.32 8.99
CA PHE A 18 21.29 -21.87 8.79
C PHE A 18 22.41 -21.27 7.93
N ALA A 19 23.57 -21.92 7.87
CA ALA A 19 24.67 -21.57 6.99
C ALA A 19 24.55 -22.21 5.60
N SER A 20 23.54 -23.05 5.36
CA SER A 20 23.33 -23.65 4.05
C SER A 20 23.01 -22.57 3.01
N GLU A 21 23.45 -22.77 1.76
CA GLU A 21 23.14 -21.83 0.67
C GLU A 21 21.62 -21.65 0.49
N ARG A 22 20.85 -22.70 0.77
CA ARG A 22 19.38 -22.67 0.74
C ARG A 22 18.76 -21.74 1.79
N SER A 23 19.27 -21.74 3.02
CA SER A 23 18.77 -20.83 4.05
C SER A 23 19.19 -19.39 3.75
N VAL A 24 20.43 -19.17 3.30
CA VAL A 24 20.91 -17.83 2.93
C VAL A 24 20.08 -17.23 1.79
N THR A 25 19.81 -18.01 0.74
CA THR A 25 18.95 -17.57 -0.37
C THR A 25 17.51 -17.30 0.08
N LEU A 26 16.95 -18.15 0.95
CA LEU A 26 15.61 -17.93 1.52
C LEU A 26 15.56 -16.65 2.36
N TYR A 27 16.55 -16.40 3.21
CA TYR A 27 16.60 -15.17 4.01
C TYR A 27 16.78 -13.92 3.15
N ALA A 28 17.60 -13.99 2.10
CA ALA A 28 17.75 -12.91 1.15
C ALA A 28 16.41 -12.60 0.44
N ALA A 29 15.71 -13.63 -0.03
CA ALA A 29 14.40 -13.49 -0.64
C ALA A 29 13.38 -12.91 0.35
N LEU A 30 13.27 -13.46 1.56
CA LEU A 30 12.35 -12.96 2.58
C LEU A 30 12.62 -11.50 2.94
N THR A 31 13.90 -11.14 3.14
CA THR A 31 14.32 -9.76 3.44
C THR A 31 13.95 -8.83 2.29
N SER A 32 14.14 -9.28 1.05
CA SER A 32 13.77 -8.50 -0.13
C SER A 32 12.26 -8.21 -0.20
N HIS A 33 11.43 -9.21 0.09
CA HIS A 33 9.97 -9.06 0.12
C HIS A 33 9.50 -8.17 1.28
N LEU A 34 10.10 -8.32 2.46
CA LEU A 34 9.80 -7.47 3.60
C LEU A 34 10.17 -6.01 3.32
N LEU A 35 11.30 -5.76 2.66
CA LEU A 35 11.73 -4.42 2.28
C LEU A 35 10.78 -3.79 1.25
N ASP A 36 10.41 -4.53 0.20
CA ASP A 36 9.47 -4.07 -0.82
C ASP A 36 8.09 -3.79 -0.16
N ALA A 37 7.63 -4.67 0.74
CA ALA A 37 6.36 -4.50 1.45
C ALA A 37 6.34 -3.30 2.41
N ALA A 38 7.41 -3.11 3.19
CA ALA A 38 7.55 -1.95 4.04
C ALA A 38 7.54 -0.66 3.22
N THR A 39 8.25 -0.64 2.10
CA THR A 39 8.29 0.49 1.17
C THR A 39 6.91 0.78 0.60
N GLY A 40 6.18 -0.24 0.13
CA GLY A 40 4.80 -0.10 -0.33
C GLY A 40 3.85 0.43 0.75
N GLY A 41 4.01 -0.02 1.99
CA GLY A 41 3.27 0.50 3.15
C GLY A 41 3.50 1.99 3.37
N VAL A 42 4.75 2.43 3.36
CA VAL A 42 5.13 3.85 3.52
C VAL A 42 4.57 4.70 2.37
N ILE A 43 4.73 4.27 1.12
CA ILE A 43 4.21 4.99 -0.05
C ILE A 43 2.69 5.12 0.03
N PHE A 44 1.99 4.05 0.40
CA PHE A 44 0.54 4.09 0.55
C PHE A 44 0.11 5.06 1.65
N LEU A 45 0.74 5.00 2.82
CA LEU A 45 0.44 5.89 3.95
C LEU A 45 0.68 7.36 3.58
N ALA A 46 1.79 7.65 2.88
CA ALA A 46 2.09 8.99 2.39
C ALA A 46 1.01 9.50 1.43
N GLY A 47 0.56 8.68 0.49
CA GLY A 47 -0.48 9.05 -0.48
C GLY A 47 -1.84 9.34 0.16
N VAL A 48 -2.31 8.51 1.10
CA VAL A 48 -3.57 8.78 1.81
C VAL A 48 -3.47 9.97 2.77
N SER A 49 -2.28 10.20 3.34
CA SER A 49 -1.99 11.38 4.18
C SER A 49 -2.02 12.67 3.36
N ALA A 50 -1.41 12.67 2.18
CA ALA A 50 -1.44 13.78 1.23
C ALA A 50 -2.87 14.11 0.81
N ALA A 51 -3.71 13.09 0.55
CA ALA A 51 -5.12 13.30 0.27
C ALA A 51 -5.88 13.94 1.43
N GLN A 52 -5.58 13.57 2.68
CA GLN A 52 -6.21 14.21 3.84
C GLN A 52 -5.81 15.68 3.97
N VAL A 53 -4.53 16.02 3.72
CA VAL A 53 -4.03 17.40 3.71
C VAL A 53 -4.69 18.20 2.59
N ALA A 54 -4.81 17.63 1.38
CA ALA A 54 -5.49 18.27 0.26
C ALA A 54 -6.97 18.54 0.57
N GLN A 55 -7.68 17.57 1.17
CA GLN A 55 -9.07 17.78 1.61
C GLN A 55 -9.17 18.91 2.65
N GLN A 56 -8.23 18.98 3.59
CA GLN A 56 -8.20 20.04 4.59
C GLN A 56 -8.03 21.43 3.95
N ALA A 57 -7.08 21.56 3.02
CA ALA A 57 -6.82 22.79 2.27
C ALA A 57 -8.03 23.22 1.43
N LEU A 58 -8.71 22.27 0.79
CA LEU A 58 -9.91 22.51 -0.03
C LEU A 58 -11.20 22.67 0.78
N HIS A 59 -11.10 22.75 2.10
CA HIS A 59 -12.25 22.83 2.98
C HIS A 59 -13.25 21.66 2.89
N ILE A 60 -12.78 20.48 2.51
CA ILE A 60 -13.56 19.24 2.41
C ILE A 60 -13.38 18.45 3.70
N GLY A 61 -14.49 18.13 4.38
CA GLY A 61 -14.49 17.31 5.59
C GLY A 61 -15.44 16.13 5.47
N SER A 62 -15.40 15.20 6.42
CA SER A 62 -16.19 13.95 6.41
C SER A 62 -17.72 14.14 6.33
N ALA A 63 -18.23 15.33 6.60
CA ALA A 63 -19.65 15.66 6.49
C ALA A 63 -20.03 16.24 5.11
N THR A 64 -19.06 16.57 4.26
CA THR A 64 -19.32 17.03 2.89
C THR A 64 -19.95 15.88 2.10
N PRO A 65 -21.09 16.09 1.41
CA PRO A 65 -21.71 15.04 0.63
C PRO A 65 -20.80 14.58 -0.51
N PHE A 66 -20.66 13.25 -0.68
CA PHE A 66 -19.97 12.58 -1.78
C PHE A 66 -18.45 12.82 -1.90
N LEU A 67 -17.99 14.08 -1.90
CA LEU A 67 -16.60 14.49 -2.14
C LEU A 67 -15.55 13.74 -1.31
N PRO A 68 -15.68 13.59 0.02
CA PRO A 68 -14.65 12.91 0.81
C PRO A 68 -14.56 11.42 0.46
N ARG A 69 -15.66 10.82 0.03
CA ARG A 69 -15.68 9.41 -0.41
C ARG A 69 -15.03 9.25 -1.77
N ALA A 70 -15.31 10.16 -2.71
CA ALA A 70 -14.71 10.16 -4.04
C ALA A 70 -13.19 10.39 -3.96
N ILE A 71 -12.76 11.43 -3.23
CA ILE A 71 -11.33 11.71 -3.02
C ILE A 71 -10.67 10.57 -2.24
N GLY A 72 -11.32 10.03 -1.21
CA GLY A 72 -10.80 8.89 -0.45
C GLY A 72 -10.62 7.64 -1.33
N ALA A 73 -11.57 7.33 -2.22
CA ALA A 73 -11.46 6.21 -3.15
C ALA A 73 -10.34 6.42 -4.17
N ALA A 74 -10.25 7.61 -4.77
CA ALA A 74 -9.17 7.97 -5.68
C ALA A 74 -7.80 7.88 -4.99
N ALA A 75 -7.69 8.42 -3.77
CA ALA A 75 -6.47 8.36 -2.97
C ALA A 75 -6.04 6.91 -2.68
N VAL A 76 -6.96 6.05 -2.23
CA VAL A 76 -6.65 4.64 -1.99
C VAL A 76 -6.22 3.94 -3.28
N GLY A 77 -6.95 4.12 -4.38
CA GLY A 77 -6.61 3.53 -5.68
C GLY A 77 -5.23 3.96 -6.17
N CYS A 78 -5.00 5.27 -6.31
CA CYS A 78 -3.73 5.82 -6.79
C CYS A 78 -2.56 5.46 -5.87
N SER A 79 -2.75 5.52 -4.55
CA SER A 79 -1.68 5.18 -3.59
C SER A 79 -1.35 3.69 -3.61
N SER A 80 -2.33 2.83 -3.90
CA SER A 80 -2.12 1.38 -4.04
C SER A 80 -1.35 1.05 -5.31
N ALA A 81 -1.72 1.69 -6.43
CA ALA A 81 -0.97 1.60 -7.69
C ALA A 81 0.48 2.08 -7.51
N ALA A 82 0.68 3.24 -6.87
CA ALA A 82 2.01 3.75 -6.58
C ALA A 82 2.81 2.82 -5.66
N ALA A 83 2.18 2.29 -4.60
CA ALA A 83 2.83 1.36 -3.68
C ALA A 83 3.37 0.13 -4.41
N LEU A 84 2.57 -0.52 -5.25
CA LEU A 84 3.02 -1.68 -6.03
C LEU A 84 4.08 -1.31 -7.08
N HIS A 85 3.92 -0.17 -7.73
CA HIS A 85 4.78 0.22 -8.86
C HIS A 85 6.19 0.64 -8.42
N PHE A 86 6.30 1.27 -7.24
CA PHE A 86 7.54 1.86 -6.74
C PHE A 86 8.16 1.10 -5.55
N ALA A 87 7.51 0.06 -5.02
CA ALA A 87 7.99 -0.70 -3.85
C ALA A 87 9.40 -1.28 -4.00
N SER A 88 9.80 -1.72 -5.19
CA SER A 88 11.11 -2.38 -5.41
C SER A 88 12.28 -1.42 -5.58
N ILE A 89 12.04 -0.10 -5.70
CA ILE A 89 13.10 0.87 -6.00
C ILE A 89 14.23 0.83 -4.96
N PRO A 90 13.98 0.87 -3.64
CA PRO A 90 15.05 0.85 -2.65
C PRO A 90 15.93 -0.40 -2.74
N ARG A 91 15.30 -1.56 -3.01
CA ARG A 91 16.02 -2.82 -3.20
C ARG A 91 16.93 -2.80 -4.41
N GLU A 92 16.44 -2.31 -5.55
CA GLU A 92 17.25 -2.21 -6.77
C GLU A 92 18.47 -1.31 -6.56
N ILE A 93 18.29 -0.17 -5.90
CA ILE A 93 19.39 0.76 -5.58
C ILE A 93 20.39 0.10 -4.63
N TYR A 94 19.91 -0.58 -3.59
CA TYR A 94 20.79 -1.28 -2.67
C TYR A 94 21.60 -2.38 -3.38
N GLY A 95 20.98 -3.12 -4.31
CA GLY A 95 21.66 -4.10 -5.14
C GLY A 95 22.74 -3.48 -6.04
N GLU A 96 22.43 -2.36 -6.71
CA GLU A 96 23.40 -1.63 -7.55
C GLU A 96 24.58 -1.12 -6.71
N LEU A 97 24.32 -0.58 -5.52
CA LEU A 97 25.36 -0.12 -4.59
C LEU A 97 26.22 -1.26 -4.03
N ALA A 98 25.61 -2.41 -3.73
CA ALA A 98 26.33 -3.59 -3.25
C ALA A 98 27.25 -4.17 -4.34
N VAL A 99 26.81 -4.22 -5.59
CA VAL A 99 27.67 -4.61 -6.72
C VAL A 99 28.80 -3.60 -6.94
N GLN A 100 28.53 -2.30 -6.76
CA GLN A 100 29.56 -1.27 -6.86
C GLN A 100 30.60 -1.36 -5.74
N SER A 101 30.20 -1.72 -4.51
CA SER A 101 31.11 -1.87 -3.38
C SER A 101 31.95 -3.14 -3.43
N GLN A 102 31.47 -4.18 -4.12
CA GLN A 102 32.21 -5.43 -4.34
C GLN A 102 33.29 -5.33 -5.43
N LYS A 103 33.34 -4.25 -6.21
CA LYS A 103 34.43 -4.05 -7.17
C LYS A 103 35.74 -3.96 -6.37
N PRO A 104 36.68 -4.91 -6.57
CA PRO A 104 37.85 -5.02 -5.73
C PRO A 104 38.64 -3.71 -5.77
N ALA A 105 39.02 -3.22 -4.60
CA ALA A 105 39.87 -2.05 -4.43
C ALA A 105 41.30 -2.23 -5.01
N GLY A 106 41.53 -3.28 -5.80
CA GLY A 106 42.83 -3.73 -6.30
C GLY A 106 43.22 -3.21 -7.69
N GLU A 107 42.28 -2.67 -8.49
CA GLU A 107 42.62 -1.89 -9.68
C GLU A 107 42.61 -0.40 -9.33
N TRP A 108 43.53 0.00 -8.45
CA TRP A 108 43.97 1.38 -8.39
C TRP A 108 44.66 1.71 -9.71
N HIS A 109 43.89 2.17 -10.69
CA HIS A 109 44.42 2.70 -11.93
C HIS A 109 45.24 3.96 -11.60
N TRP A 110 46.57 3.79 -11.59
CA TRP A 110 47.59 4.85 -11.51
C TRP A 110 47.31 6.15 -12.28
N PRO A 111 46.61 6.18 -13.45
CA PRO A 111 46.29 7.46 -14.10
C PRO A 111 45.38 8.41 -13.29
N GLN A 112 44.71 7.96 -12.23
CA GLN A 112 43.91 8.87 -11.36
C GLN A 112 44.76 9.78 -10.47
N LEU A 113 46.06 9.47 -10.28
CA LEU A 113 46.99 10.32 -9.51
C LEU A 113 47.54 11.50 -10.32
N LEU A 114 47.38 11.48 -11.65
CA LEU A 114 47.93 12.51 -12.57
C LEU A 114 46.92 13.60 -12.98
N GLY A 115 45.88 13.84 -12.16
CA GLY A 115 45.02 15.02 -12.33
C GLY A 115 43.88 14.88 -13.34
N GLY A 116 43.55 13.66 -13.77
CA GLY A 116 42.31 13.42 -14.52
C GLY A 116 41.10 13.53 -13.58
N SER A 117 40.18 14.46 -13.87
CA SER A 117 38.91 14.63 -13.15
C SER A 117 38.26 13.28 -12.92
N THR A 118 38.24 12.81 -11.67
CA THR A 118 37.56 11.57 -11.31
C THR A 118 36.09 11.76 -11.68
N ALA A 119 35.59 10.93 -12.59
CA ALA A 119 34.17 10.91 -12.91
C ALA A 119 33.43 10.64 -11.58
N ALA A 120 32.84 11.68 -11.01
CA ALA A 120 32.22 11.62 -9.71
C ALA A 120 31.21 10.47 -9.72
N SER A 121 31.34 9.52 -8.79
CA SER A 121 30.40 8.42 -8.67
C SER A 121 28.99 9.01 -8.61
N PRO A 122 28.05 8.53 -9.46
CA PRO A 122 26.71 9.10 -9.50
C PRO A 122 26.11 9.05 -8.09
N SER A 123 25.71 10.22 -7.60
CA SER A 123 25.15 10.34 -6.25
C SER A 123 23.93 9.43 -6.12
N THR A 124 23.67 8.88 -4.93
CA THR A 124 22.49 8.04 -4.66
C THR A 124 21.19 8.72 -5.10
N ALA A 125 21.10 10.04 -4.95
CA ALA A 125 19.97 10.83 -5.42
C ALA A 125 19.77 10.77 -6.95
N SER A 126 20.86 10.80 -7.73
CA SER A 126 20.79 10.66 -9.19
C SER A 126 20.32 9.27 -9.62
N GLN A 127 20.76 8.21 -8.91
CA GLN A 127 20.30 6.84 -9.17
C GLN A 127 18.82 6.67 -8.83
N ILE A 128 18.37 7.20 -7.68
CA ILE A 128 16.95 7.25 -7.31
C ILE A 128 16.15 7.96 -8.40
N ARG A 129 16.57 9.16 -8.79
CA ARG A 129 15.87 9.95 -9.81
C ARG A 129 15.75 9.19 -11.12
N ARG A 130 16.85 8.57 -11.59
CA ARG A 130 16.86 7.75 -12.80
C ARG A 130 15.85 6.60 -12.73
N LYS A 131 15.84 5.84 -11.63
CA LYS A 131 14.90 4.71 -11.43
C LYS A 131 13.46 5.19 -11.34
N VAL A 132 13.20 6.28 -10.62
CA VAL A 132 11.86 6.88 -10.53
C VAL A 132 11.39 7.34 -11.90
N THR A 133 12.23 8.05 -12.68
CA THR A 133 11.91 8.47 -14.05
C THR A 133 11.64 7.27 -14.96
N GLN A 134 12.48 6.24 -14.91
CA GLN A 134 12.27 5.01 -15.68
C GLN A 134 10.93 4.34 -15.34
N ARG A 135 10.61 4.22 -14.04
CA ARG A 135 9.32 3.68 -13.60
C ARG A 135 8.16 4.59 -14.01
N TRP A 136 8.36 5.90 -14.01
CA TRP A 136 7.35 6.86 -14.46
C TRP A 136 7.08 6.75 -15.96
N GLU A 137 8.08 6.47 -16.79
CA GLU A 137 7.88 6.20 -18.22
C GLU A 137 7.17 4.87 -18.44
N ASP A 138 7.52 3.85 -17.66
CA ASP A 138 6.85 2.55 -17.65
C ASP A 138 5.42 2.64 -17.10
N LEU A 139 5.00 3.82 -16.62
CA LEU A 139 3.72 3.99 -15.97
C LEU A 139 2.60 3.64 -16.95
N ALA A 140 2.58 4.23 -18.14
CA ALA A 140 1.52 4.04 -19.14
C ALA A 140 1.19 2.57 -19.49
N ASN A 141 2.14 1.66 -19.31
CA ASN A 141 2.01 0.24 -19.69
C ASN A 141 1.61 -0.69 -18.54
N ALA A 142 1.50 -0.19 -17.30
CA ALA A 142 1.19 -1.06 -16.17
C ALA A 142 -0.33 -1.28 -16.01
N PRO A 143 -0.76 -2.43 -15.45
CA PRO A 143 -2.17 -2.77 -15.27
C PRO A 143 -2.81 -2.03 -14.08
N TYR A 144 -2.79 -0.70 -14.07
CA TYR A 144 -3.28 0.11 -12.94
C TYR A 144 -4.71 -0.13 -12.51
N PRO A 145 -5.68 -0.33 -13.42
CA PRO A 145 -7.04 -0.61 -12.98
C PRO A 145 -7.09 -1.80 -12.01
N VAL A 146 -6.28 -2.84 -12.27
CA VAL A 146 -6.18 -4.01 -11.39
C VAL A 146 -5.58 -3.63 -10.03
N TYR A 147 -4.45 -2.92 -10.02
CA TYR A 147 -3.79 -2.50 -8.78
C TYR A 147 -4.67 -1.58 -7.93
N MET A 148 -5.39 -0.65 -8.56
CA MET A 148 -6.33 0.24 -7.91
C MET A 148 -7.50 -0.55 -7.28
N LEU A 149 -8.09 -1.50 -8.03
CA LEU A 149 -9.19 -2.34 -7.55
C LEU A 149 -8.77 -3.25 -6.40
N MET A 150 -7.62 -3.92 -6.52
CA MET A 150 -7.05 -4.75 -5.45
C MET A 150 -6.76 -3.92 -4.20
N GLY A 151 -6.20 -2.72 -4.37
CA GLY A 151 -5.96 -1.78 -3.27
C GLY A 151 -7.25 -1.36 -2.56
N LEU A 152 -8.29 -1.03 -3.31
CA LEU A 152 -9.61 -0.70 -2.77
C LEU A 152 -10.23 -1.87 -2.01
N LEU A 153 -10.11 -3.10 -2.54
CA LEU A 153 -10.59 -4.32 -1.89
C LEU A 153 -9.82 -4.60 -0.59
N CYS A 154 -8.49 -4.58 -0.64
CA CYS A 154 -7.62 -4.76 0.52
C CYS A 154 -7.91 -3.72 1.61
N PHE A 155 -8.03 -2.44 1.24
CA PHE A 155 -8.43 -1.36 2.15
C PHE A 155 -9.78 -1.64 2.81
N LYS A 156 -10.76 -2.15 2.05
CA LYS A 156 -12.09 -2.50 2.57
C LYS A 156 -12.05 -3.70 3.52
N LEU A 157 -11.29 -4.74 3.19
CA LEU A 157 -11.10 -5.93 4.02
C LEU A 157 -10.43 -5.58 5.36
N LEU A 158 -9.51 -4.62 5.36
CA LEU A 158 -8.88 -4.06 6.56
C LEU A 158 -9.78 -3.08 7.34
N GLY A 159 -11.09 -3.05 7.05
CA GLY A 159 -12.08 -2.21 7.72
C GLY A 159 -12.04 -0.73 7.32
N GLY A 160 -11.39 -0.40 6.22
CA GLY A 160 -11.25 0.94 5.70
C GLY A 160 -12.59 1.52 5.22
N ARG A 161 -12.81 2.80 5.54
CA ARG A 161 -13.93 3.59 5.02
C ARG A 161 -13.38 4.80 4.32
N MET A 162 -13.84 5.08 3.10
CA MET A 162 -13.34 6.24 2.34
C MET A 162 -13.55 7.56 3.08
N ASN A 163 -14.64 7.67 3.84
CA ASN A 163 -14.92 8.84 4.67
C ASN A 163 -13.99 8.99 5.89
N ALA A 164 -13.33 7.90 6.31
CA ALA A 164 -12.42 7.90 7.45
C ALA A 164 -11.07 8.57 7.14
N LEU A 165 -10.74 8.71 5.85
CA LEU A 165 -9.56 9.44 5.38
C LEU A 165 -9.75 10.96 5.42
N ALA A 166 -10.98 11.43 5.62
CA ALA A 166 -11.29 12.85 5.60
C ALA A 166 -11.03 13.54 6.95
N PRO A 167 -10.68 14.84 6.95
CA PRO A 167 -10.68 15.64 8.17
C PRO A 167 -12.07 15.66 8.81
N SER A 168 -12.14 15.56 10.13
CA SER A 168 -13.41 15.54 10.87
C SER A 168 -13.81 16.95 11.30
N PRO A 169 -14.95 17.48 10.82
CA PRO A 169 -15.49 18.73 11.33
C PRO A 169 -15.99 18.53 12.77
N PHE A 170 -15.73 19.48 13.67
CA PHE A 170 -16.28 19.39 15.03
C PHE A 170 -17.78 19.67 15.07
N ALA A 171 -18.28 20.54 14.20
CA ALA A 171 -19.69 20.94 14.18
C ALA A 171 -20.61 19.98 13.38
N ASN A 172 -20.13 18.80 12.98
CA ASN A 172 -20.90 17.83 12.20
C ASN A 172 -20.37 16.40 12.42
N LEU A 173 -20.93 15.41 11.72
CA LEU A 173 -20.50 14.02 11.77
C LEU A 173 -19.04 13.87 11.34
N GLY A 174 -18.21 13.50 12.31
CA GLY A 174 -16.80 13.17 12.09
C GLY A 174 -16.57 11.95 11.18
N ALA A 175 -15.32 11.76 10.78
CA ALA A 175 -14.86 10.75 9.83
C ALA A 175 -15.11 9.33 10.33
N PHE A 176 -15.20 9.16 11.65
CA PHE A 176 -15.35 7.88 12.30
C PHE A 176 -16.78 7.56 12.72
N HIS A 177 -17.77 8.42 12.44
CA HIS A 177 -19.17 8.13 12.79
C HIS A 177 -19.67 6.82 12.20
N LEU A 178 -20.44 6.06 12.97
CA LEU A 178 -21.10 4.84 12.51
C LEU A 178 -22.57 4.93 12.88
N LYS A 179 -23.46 4.86 11.89
CA LYS A 179 -24.91 4.92 12.14
C LYS A 179 -25.39 3.79 13.06
N LYS A 180 -24.75 2.61 12.97
CA LYS A 180 -25.02 1.48 13.88
C LYS A 180 -24.56 1.70 15.32
N ALA A 181 -23.62 2.62 15.55
CA ALA A 181 -23.10 2.99 16.86
C ALA A 181 -23.67 4.35 17.30
N SER A 182 -24.99 4.51 17.13
CA SER A 182 -25.68 5.74 17.49
C SER A 182 -27.10 5.44 17.94
N LEU A 183 -27.61 6.26 18.84
CA LEU A 183 -28.99 6.16 19.34
C LEU A 183 -29.85 7.23 18.69
N PRO A 184 -31.13 6.95 18.35
CA PRO A 184 -32.09 8.01 18.08
C PRO A 184 -32.12 8.99 19.25
N ALA A 185 -32.16 10.30 18.98
CA ALA A 185 -32.23 11.33 20.01
C ALA A 185 -33.52 12.13 19.85
N THR A 186 -34.14 12.50 20.98
CA THR A 186 -35.15 13.55 21.02
C THR A 186 -34.47 14.92 21.09
N VAL A 187 -35.27 15.99 21.16
CA VAL A 187 -34.75 17.36 21.36
C VAL A 187 -34.19 17.56 22.78
N ASP A 188 -34.30 16.58 23.67
CA ASP A 188 -33.82 16.65 25.06
C ASP A 188 -32.39 16.14 25.22
N TYR A 189 -31.78 16.42 26.37
CA TYR A 189 -30.47 15.85 26.69
C TYR A 189 -30.57 14.35 26.91
N ALA A 190 -29.49 13.62 26.62
CA ALA A 190 -29.44 12.18 26.85
C ALA A 190 -29.70 11.85 28.34
N THR A 191 -30.61 10.91 28.56
CA THR A 191 -30.91 10.28 29.85
C THR A 191 -29.71 9.49 30.39
N THR A 192 -29.73 9.14 31.67
CA THR A 192 -28.65 8.34 32.30
C THR A 192 -28.47 6.99 31.60
N VAL A 193 -29.57 6.36 31.17
CA VAL A 193 -29.54 5.08 30.44
C VAL A 193 -28.90 5.26 29.07
N GLU A 194 -29.32 6.26 28.29
CA GLU A 194 -28.72 6.56 26.98
C GLU A 194 -27.23 6.90 27.09
N ARG A 195 -26.83 7.65 28.13
CA ARG A 195 -25.41 7.93 28.41
C ARG A 195 -24.64 6.64 28.66
N GLY A 196 -25.20 5.70 29.43
CA GLY A 196 -24.62 4.38 29.66
C GLY A 196 -24.39 3.62 28.35
N ILE A 197 -25.42 3.55 27.49
CA ILE A 197 -25.31 2.88 26.18
C ILE A 197 -24.27 3.57 25.28
N ILE A 198 -24.21 4.91 25.30
CA ILE A 198 -23.20 5.66 24.54
C ILE A 198 -21.78 5.40 25.06
N GLN A 199 -21.57 5.16 26.36
CA GLN A 199 -20.26 4.71 26.85
C GLN A 199 -19.87 3.38 26.20
N GLU A 200 -20.79 2.41 26.15
CA GLU A 200 -20.49 1.10 25.54
C GLU A 200 -20.23 1.23 24.04
N PHE A 201 -21.01 2.04 23.31
CA PHE A 201 -20.73 2.33 21.90
C PHE A 201 -19.37 2.99 21.71
N GLY A 202 -18.99 3.91 22.61
CA GLY A 202 -17.69 4.55 22.60
C GLY A 202 -16.54 3.56 22.81
N ARG A 203 -16.66 2.64 23.77
CA ARG A 203 -15.65 1.59 24.03
C ARG A 203 -15.49 0.65 22.83
N LEU A 204 -16.59 0.24 22.21
CA LEU A 204 -16.58 -0.70 21.08
C LEU A 204 -16.09 -0.05 19.78
N TYR A 205 -16.63 1.12 19.44
CA TYR A 205 -16.46 1.73 18.12
C TYR A 205 -15.56 2.97 18.10
N GLY A 206 -15.34 3.59 19.26
CA GLY A 206 -14.54 4.79 19.42
C GLY A 206 -15.33 6.08 19.21
N CYS A 207 -14.65 7.19 19.48
CA CYS A 207 -15.19 8.53 19.26
C CYS A 207 -15.57 8.75 17.78
N HIS A 208 -16.76 9.29 17.50
CA HIS A 208 -17.18 9.52 16.11
C HIS A 208 -16.33 10.59 15.38
N THR A 209 -15.60 11.44 16.13
CA THR A 209 -14.73 12.50 15.61
C THR A 209 -13.29 12.05 15.39
N CYS A 210 -12.62 11.47 16.39
CA CYS A 210 -11.21 11.05 16.28
C CYS A 210 -11.00 9.53 16.33
N GLY A 211 -12.04 8.76 16.69
CA GLY A 211 -12.02 7.30 16.78
C GLY A 211 -11.17 6.70 17.89
N VAL A 212 -10.74 7.48 18.88
CA VAL A 212 -10.13 6.96 20.11
C VAL A 212 -11.11 6.04 20.86
N LYS A 213 -10.61 4.91 21.37
CA LYS A 213 -11.41 3.85 22.03
C LYS A 213 -11.12 3.66 23.52
N GLN A 214 -9.89 3.88 23.93
CA GLN A 214 -9.40 3.54 25.28
C GLN A 214 -9.01 4.78 26.06
N GLY A 215 -9.09 4.69 27.39
CA GLY A 215 -8.62 5.73 28.30
C GLY A 215 -9.40 7.05 28.25
N VAL A 216 -10.64 7.05 27.75
CA VAL A 216 -11.46 8.26 27.65
C VAL A 216 -12.90 8.01 28.09
N ARG A 217 -13.55 9.06 28.61
CA ARG A 217 -14.99 9.13 28.82
C ARG A 217 -15.69 9.63 27.56
N TYR A 218 -16.87 9.08 27.27
CA TYR A 218 -17.69 9.50 26.14
C TYR A 218 -18.83 10.42 26.57
N HIS A 219 -19.22 11.33 25.69
CA HIS A 219 -20.43 12.14 25.80
C HIS A 219 -21.38 11.75 24.68
N ALA A 220 -22.67 11.83 24.97
CA ALA A 220 -23.73 11.66 23.99
C ALA A 220 -23.86 12.94 23.16
N ASP A 221 -23.01 13.05 22.13
CA ASP A 221 -23.01 14.21 21.25
C ASP A 221 -24.21 14.16 20.31
N HIS A 222 -24.92 15.28 20.22
CA HIS A 222 -26.19 15.38 19.52
C HIS A 222 -25.97 15.86 18.09
N MET A 223 -26.21 14.98 17.12
CA MET A 223 -25.97 15.25 15.71
C MET A 223 -27.25 15.17 14.88
N PRO A 224 -27.60 16.22 14.10
CA PRO A 224 -26.93 17.53 14.07
C PRO A 224 -27.09 18.32 15.39
N PRO A 225 -26.22 19.31 15.67
CA PRO A 225 -26.34 20.15 16.86
C PRO A 225 -27.67 20.91 16.88
N LYS A 226 -28.28 21.03 18.07
CA LYS A 226 -29.59 21.67 18.25
C LYS A 226 -29.55 23.16 17.94
N LEU A 227 -28.62 23.86 18.59
CA LEU A 227 -28.52 25.32 18.55
C LEU A 227 -27.23 25.72 17.85
N TYR A 228 -27.38 26.56 16.83
CA TYR A 228 -26.29 27.38 16.32
C TYR A 228 -26.66 28.82 16.66
N VAL A 229 -25.87 29.46 17.52
CA VAL A 229 -26.12 30.85 17.95
C VAL A 229 -25.68 31.79 16.82
N LEU A 230 -26.55 32.18 15.90
CA LEU A 230 -26.17 32.89 14.67
C LEU A 230 -25.91 34.37 14.95
N GLY A 231 -24.77 34.66 15.61
CA GLY A 231 -24.37 36.01 15.99
C GLY A 231 -25.47 36.79 16.72
N SER A 232 -25.37 38.11 16.70
CA SER A 232 -26.29 39.06 17.35
C SER A 232 -27.73 39.02 16.82
N CYS A 233 -28.03 38.19 15.80
CA CYS A 233 -29.33 38.13 15.11
C CYS A 233 -30.16 36.87 15.42
N GLY A 234 -29.78 36.08 16.42
CA GLY A 234 -30.65 35.03 16.99
C GLY A 234 -30.19 33.60 16.70
N ALA A 235 -30.60 32.67 17.57
CA ALA A 235 -30.26 31.27 17.43
C ALA A 235 -31.14 30.61 16.34
N LEU A 236 -30.52 30.15 15.25
CA LEU A 236 -31.21 29.40 14.21
C LEU A 236 -30.94 27.91 14.41
N LEU A 237 -31.99 27.12 14.58
CA LEU A 237 -31.89 25.66 14.63
C LEU A 237 -31.35 25.15 13.28
N VAL A 238 -30.19 24.49 13.24
CA VAL A 238 -29.64 23.97 11.96
C VAL A 238 -30.53 22.91 11.34
N ALA A 239 -31.28 22.19 12.16
CA ALA A 239 -32.34 21.31 11.68
C ALA A 239 -33.38 22.09 10.86
N ARG A 240 -33.85 23.25 11.34
CA ARG A 240 -34.80 24.10 10.62
C ARG A 240 -34.24 24.57 9.29
N ARG A 241 -33.01 25.09 9.26
CA ARG A 241 -32.36 25.49 7.99
C ARG A 241 -32.18 24.33 7.02
N THR A 242 -31.92 23.14 7.54
CA THR A 242 -31.75 21.93 6.71
C THR A 242 -33.09 21.47 6.15
N ASP A 243 -34.14 21.49 6.96
CA ASP A 243 -35.49 21.08 6.60
C ASP A 243 -36.17 22.09 5.65
N GLU A 244 -35.80 23.37 5.74
CA GLU A 244 -36.26 24.45 4.85
C GLU A 244 -35.64 24.40 3.44
N ARG A 245 -34.64 23.54 3.18
CA ARG A 245 -34.13 23.35 1.81
C ARG A 245 -35.26 22.83 0.93
N PHE A 246 -35.44 23.46 -0.23
CA PHE A 246 -36.54 23.20 -1.17
C PHE A 246 -36.86 21.71 -1.37
N LEU A 247 -35.84 20.89 -1.62
CA LEU A 247 -36.00 19.45 -1.82
C LEU A 247 -36.55 18.70 -0.59
N ARG A 248 -36.15 19.09 0.62
CA ARG A 248 -36.63 18.47 1.86
C ARG A 248 -38.03 18.95 2.23
N ARG A 249 -38.30 20.24 1.99
CA ARG A 249 -39.63 20.82 2.11
C ARG A 249 -40.62 20.09 1.19
N PHE A 250 -40.23 19.84 -0.06
CA PHE A 250 -41.06 19.10 -1.03
C PHE A 250 -41.27 17.63 -0.63
N THR A 251 -40.24 16.97 -0.11
CA THR A 251 -40.33 15.55 0.29
C THR A 251 -40.89 15.32 1.71
N GLY A 252 -41.22 16.38 2.46
CA GLY A 252 -41.73 16.29 3.83
C GLY A 252 -40.76 15.64 4.84
N ARG A 253 -39.48 15.48 4.48
CA ARG A 253 -38.50 14.76 5.31
C ARG A 253 -37.96 15.66 6.42
N LYS A 254 -38.36 15.37 7.66
CA LYS A 254 -37.81 16.01 8.87
C LYS A 254 -36.41 15.50 9.21
N THR A 255 -35.57 16.35 9.77
CA THR A 255 -34.24 15.95 10.25
C THR A 255 -34.34 15.06 11.49
N SER A 256 -33.82 13.84 11.40
CA SER A 256 -33.72 12.93 12.54
C SER A 256 -32.46 13.24 13.36
N PHE A 257 -32.61 13.46 14.66
CA PHE A 257 -31.49 13.63 15.58
C PHE A 257 -30.99 12.29 16.11
N ARG A 258 -29.68 12.21 16.38
CA ARG A 258 -29.05 11.01 16.92
C ARG A 258 -27.91 11.36 17.88
N PHE A 259 -27.74 10.55 18.91
CA PHE A 259 -26.57 10.58 19.80
C PHE A 259 -25.43 9.74 19.25
N TYR A 260 -24.23 10.31 19.21
CA TYR A 260 -22.99 9.61 18.87
C TYR A 260 -21.99 9.69 20.02
N PRO A 261 -21.14 8.65 20.21
CA PRO A 261 -20.10 8.69 21.23
C PRO A 261 -19.00 9.67 20.83
N GLN A 262 -18.78 10.70 21.65
CA GLN A 262 -17.70 11.68 21.45
C GLN A 262 -16.81 11.73 22.69
N CYS A 263 -15.48 11.64 22.54
CA CYS A 263 -14.59 11.73 23.69
C CYS A 263 -14.54 13.16 24.26
N GLU A 264 -14.30 13.27 25.56
CA GLU A 264 -14.20 14.55 26.28
C GLU A 264 -13.29 15.60 25.60
N PRO A 265 -12.06 15.27 25.13
CA PRO A 265 -11.23 16.25 24.42
C PRO A 265 -11.86 16.79 23.13
N CYS A 266 -12.57 15.94 22.37
CA CYS A 266 -13.26 16.38 21.16
C CYS A 266 -14.51 17.20 21.50
N SER A 267 -15.22 16.86 22.58
CA SER A 267 -16.40 17.59 23.04
C SER A 267 -16.05 19.00 23.52
N ASN A 268 -14.98 19.14 24.30
CA ASN A 268 -14.49 20.43 24.75
C ASN A 268 -14.08 21.34 23.58
N GLN A 269 -13.42 20.77 22.55
CA GLN A 269 -13.07 21.49 21.33
C GLN A 269 -14.30 21.85 20.49
N GLN A 270 -15.29 20.97 20.41
CA GLN A 270 -16.53 21.27 19.69
C GLN A 270 -17.27 22.46 20.30
N GLY A 271 -17.35 22.54 21.63
CA GLY A 271 -18.02 23.64 22.32
C GLY A 271 -17.43 25.01 21.97
N SER A 272 -16.09 25.13 21.89
CA SER A 272 -15.44 26.39 21.49
C SER A 272 -15.65 26.71 20.01
N VAL A 273 -15.59 25.69 19.14
CA VAL A 273 -15.76 25.84 17.68
C VAL A 273 -17.18 26.26 17.32
N VAL A 274 -18.19 25.65 17.94
CA VAL A 274 -19.61 25.97 17.72
C VAL A 274 -19.92 27.39 18.20
N LYS A 275 -19.36 27.83 19.33
CA LYS A 275 -19.52 29.21 19.83
C LYS A 275 -18.89 30.25 18.90
N GLN A 276 -17.71 29.95 18.34
CA GLN A 276 -16.95 30.88 17.50
C GLN A 276 -17.30 30.84 16.01
N TRP A 277 -18.21 29.97 15.57
CA TRP A 277 -18.54 29.77 14.16
C TRP A 277 -17.36 29.40 13.26
N LYS A 278 -16.33 28.78 13.82
CA LYS A 278 -15.15 28.39 13.04
C LYS A 278 -15.38 27.04 12.36
N ALA A 279 -14.91 26.92 11.13
CA ALA A 279 -14.90 25.65 10.40
C ALA A 279 -13.67 24.80 10.78
N THR A 280 -13.43 24.62 12.07
CA THR A 280 -12.27 23.83 12.54
C THR A 280 -12.49 22.36 12.26
N ARG A 281 -11.47 21.70 11.70
CA ARG A 281 -11.47 20.26 11.43
C ARG A 281 -10.26 19.60 12.06
N ARG A 282 -10.45 18.36 12.49
CA ARG A 282 -9.40 17.52 13.05
C ARG A 282 -8.82 16.60 11.98
N MET A 283 -7.49 16.64 11.86
CA MET A 283 -6.70 15.73 11.03
C MET A 283 -6.41 14.42 11.77
N HIS A 284 -6.19 13.33 11.02
CA HIS A 284 -5.99 11.97 11.56
C HIS A 284 -4.68 11.34 11.09
N LEU A 285 -3.71 12.15 10.67
CA LEU A 285 -2.44 11.70 10.07
C LEU A 285 -1.66 10.71 10.96
N LEU A 286 -1.74 10.87 12.27
CA LEU A 286 -1.05 10.01 13.25
C LEU A 286 -1.94 8.90 13.83
N SER A 287 -3.21 8.82 13.44
CA SER A 287 -4.12 7.78 13.91
C SER A 287 -3.98 6.53 13.04
N LEU A 288 -2.88 5.81 13.22
CA LEU A 288 -2.62 4.56 12.50
C LEU A 288 -3.68 3.51 12.85
N ARG A 289 -4.08 2.75 11.83
CA ARG A 289 -5.15 1.75 11.86
C ARG A 289 -4.83 0.66 10.85
N ALA A 290 -5.47 -0.50 10.97
CA ALA A 290 -5.22 -1.65 10.11
C ALA A 290 -5.22 -1.30 8.61
N TYR A 291 -6.21 -0.52 8.13
CA TYR A 291 -6.29 -0.12 6.72
C TYR A 291 -5.14 0.79 6.24
N HIS A 292 -4.35 1.40 7.12
CA HIS A 292 -3.15 2.13 6.72
C HIS A 292 -2.03 1.17 6.27
N ALA A 293 -2.10 -0.11 6.63
CA ALA A 293 -1.20 -1.16 6.16
C ALA A 293 -1.61 -1.73 4.78
N THR A 294 -2.58 -1.13 4.08
CA THR A 294 -3.05 -1.63 2.76
C THR A 294 -1.90 -1.79 1.77
N GLY A 295 -1.01 -0.79 1.64
CA GLY A 295 0.13 -0.88 0.73
C GLY A 295 1.10 -2.02 1.07
N LEU A 296 1.33 -2.27 2.36
CA LEU A 296 2.18 -3.36 2.85
C LEU A 296 1.56 -4.72 2.48
N TRP A 297 0.29 -4.92 2.83
CA TRP A 297 -0.41 -6.16 2.52
C TRP A 297 -0.53 -6.40 1.02
N LEU A 298 -0.80 -5.35 0.25
CA LEU A 298 -0.91 -5.44 -1.19
C LEU A 298 0.41 -5.90 -1.82
N VAL A 299 1.53 -5.33 -1.42
CA VAL A 299 2.85 -5.77 -1.92
C VAL A 299 3.16 -7.20 -1.47
N LEU A 300 2.87 -7.59 -0.21
CA LEU A 300 3.07 -8.98 0.23
C LEU A 300 2.24 -9.97 -0.59
N LEU A 301 0.97 -9.67 -0.85
CA LEU A 301 0.08 -10.55 -1.62
C LEU A 301 0.48 -10.62 -3.10
N CYS A 302 0.87 -9.50 -3.70
CA CYS A 302 1.23 -9.45 -5.12
C CYS A 302 2.64 -9.96 -5.41
N THR A 303 3.61 -9.73 -4.52
CA THR A 303 5.01 -10.14 -4.73
C THR A 303 5.35 -11.48 -4.08
N GLY A 304 4.64 -11.87 -3.03
CA GLY A 304 4.86 -13.14 -2.32
C GLY A 304 4.22 -14.37 -2.98
N GLY A 305 3.83 -14.28 -4.26
CA GLY A 305 3.30 -15.42 -5.03
C GLY A 305 1.85 -15.83 -4.72
N LEU A 306 1.14 -15.14 -3.82
CA LEU A 306 -0.29 -15.41 -3.54
C LEU A 306 -1.22 -14.89 -4.63
N TYR A 307 -0.78 -13.95 -5.47
CA TYR A 307 -1.49 -13.57 -6.69
C TYR A 307 -1.24 -14.60 -7.81
N VAL A 308 -1.79 -15.79 -7.60
CA VAL A 308 -1.87 -16.91 -8.56
C VAL A 308 -2.93 -16.54 -9.61
N GLY A 309 -2.52 -15.77 -10.62
CA GLY A 309 -3.45 -15.34 -11.67
C GLY A 309 -2.93 -14.24 -12.59
N GLY A 310 -1.90 -14.53 -13.39
CA GLY A 310 -1.82 -13.93 -14.73
C GLY A 310 -0.75 -12.88 -15.04
N SER A 311 0.28 -12.65 -14.20
CA SER A 311 1.40 -11.78 -14.61
C SER A 311 2.73 -12.28 -14.05
N ASN A 312 3.43 -13.08 -14.86
CA ASN A 312 4.87 -13.38 -14.85
C ASN A 312 5.55 -13.95 -13.59
N PHE A 313 4.92 -14.02 -12.41
CA PHE A 313 5.54 -14.63 -11.22
C PHE A 313 5.36 -16.16 -11.15
N HIS A 314 4.47 -16.73 -11.97
CA HIS A 314 4.33 -18.19 -12.09
C HIS A 314 5.42 -18.86 -12.93
N GLU A 315 6.19 -18.11 -13.72
CA GLU A 315 7.24 -18.71 -14.58
C GLU A 315 8.58 -18.93 -13.84
N THR A 316 8.71 -18.49 -12.58
CA THR A 316 9.83 -18.86 -11.71
C THR A 316 9.46 -19.95 -10.70
N SER A 317 8.17 -20.26 -10.49
CA SER A 317 7.74 -21.27 -9.50
C SER A 317 7.48 -22.67 -10.09
N GLU A 318 7.43 -22.83 -11.42
CA GLU A 318 7.31 -24.16 -12.06
C GLU A 318 8.57 -25.04 -11.94
N VAL A 319 9.69 -24.54 -11.36
CA VAL A 319 10.97 -25.29 -11.33
C VAL A 319 11.31 -25.87 -9.95
N THR A 320 10.57 -25.54 -8.88
CA THR A 320 10.93 -25.98 -7.51
C THR A 320 10.02 -27.06 -6.92
N ALA A 321 9.00 -27.52 -7.67
CA ALA A 321 8.03 -28.50 -7.19
C ALA A 321 8.31 -29.95 -7.68
N THR A 322 9.47 -30.26 -8.24
CA THR A 322 10.00 -31.63 -8.23
C THR A 322 10.62 -31.91 -6.87
N THR A 323 9.73 -32.00 -5.88
CA THR A 323 10.06 -32.54 -4.56
C THR A 323 10.35 -34.02 -4.76
N SER A 324 11.63 -34.36 -4.74
CA SER A 324 12.17 -35.43 -3.90
C SER A 324 11.17 -36.54 -3.53
N THR A 325 10.83 -37.40 -4.48
CA THR A 325 10.70 -38.82 -4.15
C THR A 325 12.10 -39.31 -3.85
N THR A 326 12.36 -39.42 -2.55
CA THR A 326 13.45 -40.20 -1.98
C THR A 326 13.46 -41.58 -2.61
N ASP A 327 14.40 -41.83 -3.51
CA ASP A 327 15.05 -43.13 -3.60
C ASP A 327 16.55 -42.90 -3.58
N ASP A 328 17.11 -43.33 -2.46
CA ASP A 328 18.52 -43.34 -2.13
C ASP A 328 19.17 -44.49 -2.89
N SER A 329 19.63 -44.23 -4.10
CA SER A 329 20.63 -45.08 -4.76
C SER A 329 21.32 -44.30 -5.87
N GLY A 330 22.61 -44.03 -5.66
CA GLY A 330 23.45 -43.24 -6.54
C GLY A 330 23.47 -43.74 -7.98
N ASP A 331 23.28 -42.82 -8.91
CA ASP A 331 24.32 -42.48 -9.85
C ASP A 331 24.01 -41.13 -10.51
N THR A 332 25.05 -40.30 -10.56
CA THR A 332 25.09 -38.93 -11.03
C THR A 332 25.02 -38.84 -12.56
N ALA A 333 23.92 -38.36 -13.14
CA ALA A 333 23.93 -37.72 -14.47
C ALA A 333 22.61 -37.00 -14.77
N GLY A 334 22.54 -35.70 -14.49
CA GLY A 334 21.39 -34.88 -14.93
C GLY A 334 21.10 -33.67 -14.05
N ALA A 335 22.12 -33.02 -13.50
CA ALA A 335 21.89 -31.75 -12.81
C ALA A 335 21.41 -30.71 -13.83
N PHE A 336 20.16 -30.26 -13.69
CA PHE A 336 19.62 -29.10 -14.39
C PHE A 336 20.65 -27.97 -14.36
N THR A 337 21.18 -27.57 -15.52
CA THR A 337 22.16 -26.50 -15.57
C THR A 337 21.43 -25.18 -15.35
N SER A 338 21.85 -24.43 -14.33
CA SER A 338 21.38 -23.05 -14.06
C SER A 338 21.50 -22.12 -15.28
N SER A 339 22.23 -22.52 -16.33
CA SER A 339 22.44 -21.77 -17.58
C SER A 339 21.19 -21.64 -18.44
N ASP A 340 20.38 -22.68 -18.57
CA ASP A 340 19.27 -22.69 -19.54
C ASP A 340 18.13 -21.78 -19.07
N PHE A 341 17.96 -21.73 -17.75
CA PHE A 341 17.05 -20.79 -17.10
C PHE A 341 17.53 -19.34 -17.21
N ALA A 342 18.83 -19.10 -17.00
CA ALA A 342 19.43 -17.77 -17.17
C ALA A 342 19.27 -17.27 -18.63
N LEU A 343 19.42 -18.18 -19.61
CA LEU A 343 19.20 -17.87 -21.03
C LEU A 343 17.74 -17.49 -21.31
N LEU A 344 16.76 -18.25 -20.80
CA LEU A 344 15.34 -17.90 -20.95
C LEU A 344 14.99 -16.54 -20.35
N LEU A 345 15.56 -16.21 -19.17
CA LEU A 345 15.38 -14.90 -18.56
C LEU A 345 15.97 -13.78 -19.42
N SER A 346 17.19 -13.97 -19.94
CA SER A 346 17.86 -13.02 -20.84
C SER A 346 17.06 -12.78 -22.12
N LEU A 347 16.55 -13.85 -22.76
CA LEU A 347 15.71 -13.77 -23.96
C LEU A 347 14.41 -12.98 -23.69
N ARG A 348 13.76 -13.20 -22.55
CA ARG A 348 12.56 -12.44 -22.15
C ARG A 348 12.84 -10.96 -21.91
N GLU A 349 13.96 -10.63 -21.28
CA GLU A 349 14.34 -9.23 -21.06
C GLU A 349 14.60 -8.52 -22.39
N ARG A 350 15.31 -9.17 -23.31
CA ARG A 350 15.54 -8.67 -24.67
C ARG A 350 14.24 -8.49 -25.44
N GLU A 351 13.31 -9.45 -25.34
CA GLU A 351 11.98 -9.35 -25.97
C GLU A 351 11.21 -8.10 -25.50
N ARG A 352 11.19 -7.85 -24.17
CA ARG A 352 10.52 -6.67 -23.60
C ARG A 352 11.16 -5.37 -24.08
N LYS A 353 12.49 -5.33 -24.16
CA LYS A 353 13.22 -4.18 -24.68
C LYS A 353 12.84 -3.89 -26.13
N LEU A 354 12.85 -4.91 -26.99
CA LEU A 354 12.48 -4.80 -28.40
C LEU A 354 11.02 -4.37 -28.59
N ARG A 355 10.07 -4.86 -27.78
CA ARG A 355 8.67 -4.39 -27.84
C ARG A 355 8.54 -2.91 -27.52
N ARG A 356 9.26 -2.40 -26.51
CA ARG A 356 9.29 -0.95 -26.21
C ARG A 356 9.94 -0.14 -27.32
N GLU A 357 10.98 -0.67 -27.96
CA GLU A 357 11.62 -0.05 -29.12
C GLU A 357 10.67 -0.02 -30.33
N ARG A 358 9.91 -1.10 -30.56
CA ARG A 358 8.89 -1.18 -31.60
C ARG A 358 7.82 -0.11 -31.41
N ASP A 359 7.28 0.03 -30.20
CA ASP A 359 6.23 1.02 -29.89
C ASP A 359 6.71 2.47 -30.06
N ARG A 360 8.03 2.71 -29.98
CA ARG A 360 8.66 4.03 -30.17
C ARG A 360 9.15 4.27 -31.61
N ALA A 361 9.23 3.22 -32.44
CA ALA A 361 9.77 3.32 -33.79
C ALA A 361 8.71 3.92 -34.74
N ASN A 362 9.11 4.94 -35.49
CA ASN A 362 8.26 5.56 -36.52
C ASN A 362 8.65 5.11 -37.94
N ASP A 363 9.83 4.54 -38.11
CA ASP A 363 10.33 4.06 -39.40
C ASP A 363 9.86 2.62 -39.67
N ALA A 364 9.25 2.40 -40.83
CA ALA A 364 8.74 1.10 -41.24
C ALA A 364 9.86 0.06 -41.36
N ALA A 365 11.06 0.44 -41.83
CA ALA A 365 12.18 -0.49 -41.94
C ALA A 365 12.68 -0.92 -40.55
N GLN A 366 12.77 0.02 -39.61
CA GLN A 366 13.09 -0.29 -38.20
C GLN A 366 12.05 -1.22 -37.56
N ILE A 367 10.75 -0.99 -37.79
CA ILE A 367 9.69 -1.87 -37.26
C ILE A 367 9.84 -3.30 -37.79
N VAL A 368 10.05 -3.47 -39.10
CA VAL A 368 10.26 -4.80 -39.71
C VAL A 368 11.51 -5.50 -39.15
N ALA A 369 12.58 -4.75 -38.91
CA ALA A 369 13.80 -5.30 -38.32
C ALA A 369 13.57 -5.75 -36.86
N ILE A 370 12.80 -5.00 -36.08
CA ILE A 370 12.46 -5.36 -34.69
C ILE A 370 11.55 -6.58 -34.67
N ASP A 371 10.54 -6.65 -35.53
CA ASP A 371 9.64 -7.80 -35.61
C ASP A 371 10.39 -9.09 -35.96
N LYS A 372 11.35 -9.02 -36.90
CA LYS A 372 12.23 -10.15 -37.21
C LYS A 372 13.05 -10.62 -35.99
N GLN A 373 13.51 -9.70 -35.15
CA GLN A 373 14.23 -10.08 -33.92
C GLN A 373 13.30 -10.69 -32.87
N LEU A 374 12.05 -10.20 -32.76
CA LEU A 374 11.04 -10.77 -31.86
C LEU A 374 10.70 -12.21 -32.26
N ASP A 375 10.56 -12.48 -33.57
CA ASP A 375 10.32 -13.83 -34.09
C ASP A 375 11.49 -14.77 -33.76
N ALA A 376 12.73 -14.35 -34.01
CA ALA A 376 13.92 -15.13 -33.68
C ALA A 376 14.03 -15.44 -32.17
N ILE A 377 13.66 -14.49 -31.30
CA ILE A 377 13.61 -14.71 -29.85
C ILE A 377 12.51 -15.71 -29.48
N SER A 378 11.35 -15.63 -30.13
CA SER A 378 10.24 -16.58 -29.93
C SER A 378 10.66 -18.01 -30.26
N GLU A 379 11.30 -18.21 -31.41
CA GLU A 379 11.85 -19.51 -31.83
C GLU A 379 12.91 -20.03 -30.86
N CYS A 380 13.84 -19.18 -30.43
CA CYS A 380 14.88 -19.55 -29.47
C CYS A 380 14.28 -19.97 -28.12
N LYS A 381 13.28 -19.23 -27.61
CA LYS A 381 12.57 -19.61 -26.39
C LYS A 381 11.84 -20.94 -26.54
N ALA A 382 11.23 -21.20 -27.69
CA ALA A 382 10.58 -22.48 -27.96
C ALA A 382 11.59 -23.63 -27.95
N ALA A 383 12.75 -23.46 -28.59
CA ALA A 383 13.83 -24.46 -28.60
C ALA A 383 14.36 -24.77 -27.19
N VAL A 384 14.64 -23.75 -26.36
CA VAL A 384 15.11 -23.95 -24.98
C VAL A 384 14.04 -24.65 -24.13
N LYS A 385 12.76 -24.33 -24.31
CA LYS A 385 11.66 -25.03 -23.61
C LYS A 385 11.57 -26.50 -24.01
N VAL A 386 11.76 -26.83 -25.28
CA VAL A 386 11.79 -28.22 -25.76
C VAL A 386 12.98 -28.96 -25.16
N ASP A 387 14.15 -28.33 -25.07
CA ASP A 387 15.33 -28.96 -24.49
C ASP A 387 15.17 -29.21 -22.98
N ILE A 388 14.66 -28.24 -22.23
CA ILE A 388 14.29 -28.41 -20.82
C ILE A 388 13.30 -29.58 -20.64
N LYS A 389 12.30 -29.70 -21.53
CA LYS A 389 11.34 -30.82 -21.47
C LYS A 389 12.01 -32.16 -21.79
N ARG A 390 12.96 -32.18 -22.71
CA ARG A 390 13.73 -33.38 -23.09
C ARG A 390 14.67 -33.84 -21.97
N GLN A 391 15.28 -32.88 -21.28
CA GLN A 391 16.11 -33.13 -20.10
C GLN A 391 15.27 -33.67 -18.94
N ASN A 392 14.06 -33.14 -18.72
CA ASN A 392 13.12 -33.64 -17.70
C ASN A 392 12.57 -35.06 -17.96
N ALA A 393 12.61 -35.53 -19.21
CA ALA A 393 12.06 -36.82 -19.60
C ALA A 393 13.12 -37.95 -19.59
N LYS A 394 14.39 -37.60 -19.42
CA LYS A 394 15.50 -38.54 -19.20
C LYS A 394 15.71 -38.69 -17.70
#